data_AF-A0A919NVT4-F1
#
_entry.id   AF-A0A919NVT4-F1
#
_cell.length_a   1.000
_cell.length_b   1.000
_cell.length_c   1.000
_cell.angle_alpha   90.00
_cell.angle_beta   90.00
_cell.angle_gamma   90.00
#
_symmetry.space_group_name_H-M   'P 1'
#
loop_
_entity.id
_entity.type
_entity.pdbx_description
1 polymer ?
#
loop_
_entity_poly.entity_id
_entity_poly.type
_entity_poly.pdbx_seq_one_letter_code
_entity_poly.pdbx_strand_id
1 'polypeptide(L)'
;MTMGTRVYLARLAGLGVFDPNGDRVGRVRDAVVRLRTTNRPPQVVGLVAEMALRRRIFLPIGRVISMDSEAVVLSTGTLNLRRFEKRPNELLVVEELLDRRVTVMPETGDGHGTPGNVVDIGMDLNRNNEWLVTRVAVREHTGRLARRGHVFQAEFERVRNLFGPTDTQGTSNLLALLEPMRPADMANALQDLPDARRNEVAAALSDRKLADVLEELPEHDQVEILSRLDRERAADVLERMDPDDAADLLAELPKTEQTVLLDLMEPEEAAPVRQLMSYQPNTAGAVMTSEPVIMTPDATVAEALARIREPELSPVVAAQVFVARAPSATPTGKYLGMVHFQRLLREPPASILGGIVDNDLEPLRPTISLGEITKRMATYDLVAMPVVDNTHRLLGAVTVDDVLDHSLPRDWRDRDAADAEAEDGVQL
;
A
#
# COMPACT_ATOMS: atom_id res chain seq x y z
N MET A 1 21.94 45.86 -15.58
CA MET A 1 21.20 44.73 -15.00
C MET A 1 20.03 44.44 -15.92
N THR A 2 20.18 43.51 -16.86
CA THR A 2 19.08 43.06 -17.71
C THR A 2 18.05 42.36 -16.82
N MET A 3 16.87 42.96 -16.68
CA MET A 3 15.74 42.34 -15.98
C MET A 3 15.40 41.04 -16.72
N GLY A 4 15.73 39.90 -16.11
CA GLY A 4 15.31 38.60 -16.62
C GLY A 4 13.78 38.54 -16.65
N THR A 5 13.23 37.96 -17.71
CA THR A 5 11.79 37.73 -17.85
C THR A 5 11.33 36.82 -16.71
N ARG A 6 10.60 37.39 -15.74
CA ARG A 6 10.00 36.63 -14.64
C ARG A 6 8.64 36.11 -15.06
N VAL A 7 8.41 34.82 -14.82
CA VAL A 7 7.13 34.18 -15.12
C VAL A 7 6.55 33.53 -13.87
N TYR A 8 5.24 33.67 -13.69
CA TYR A 8 4.49 33.04 -12.61
C TYR A 8 3.70 31.85 -13.17
N LEU A 9 3.96 30.67 -12.61
CA LEU A 9 3.52 29.40 -13.18
C LEU A 9 2.01 29.17 -13.07
N ALA A 10 1.36 29.63 -11.99
CA ALA A 10 -0.09 29.51 -11.87
C ALA A 10 -0.83 30.35 -12.92
N ARG A 11 -0.21 31.45 -13.40
CA ARG A 11 -0.79 32.31 -14.44
C ARG A 11 -0.70 31.71 -15.84
N LEU A 12 0.18 30.73 -16.04
CA LEU A 12 0.28 30.02 -17.31
C LEU A 12 -0.85 29.01 -17.45
N ALA A 13 -1.37 28.47 -16.35
CA ALA A 13 -2.44 27.49 -16.37
C ALA A 13 -3.68 28.07 -17.08
N GLY A 14 -4.14 27.38 -18.13
CA GLY A 14 -5.26 27.78 -18.96
C GLY A 14 -4.90 28.59 -20.20
N LEU A 15 -3.67 29.13 -20.30
CA LEU A 15 -3.22 29.85 -21.49
C LEU A 15 -3.16 28.94 -22.72
N GLY A 16 -3.38 29.54 -23.90
CA GLY A 16 -3.27 28.84 -25.17
C GLY A 16 -1.81 28.50 -25.48
N VAL A 17 -1.58 27.28 -25.98
CA VAL A 17 -0.30 26.88 -26.56
C VAL A 17 -0.43 26.99 -28.08
N PHE A 18 0.53 27.68 -28.70
CA PHE A 18 0.57 27.94 -30.13
C PHE A 18 1.85 27.40 -30.77
N ASP A 19 1.74 26.95 -32.02
CA ASP A 19 2.89 26.58 -32.84
C ASP A 19 3.55 27.82 -33.49
N PRO A 20 4.70 27.66 -34.17
CA PRO A 20 5.36 28.76 -34.87
C PRO A 20 4.55 29.40 -36.01
N ASN A 21 3.54 28.69 -36.54
CA ASN A 21 2.68 29.18 -37.62
C ASN A 21 1.50 30.01 -37.09
N GLY A 22 1.32 30.07 -35.76
CA GLY A 22 0.22 30.78 -35.11
C GLY A 22 -1.02 29.92 -34.86
N ASP A 23 -0.94 28.61 -35.12
CA ASP A 23 -2.05 27.69 -34.87
C ASP A 23 -2.09 27.26 -33.40
N ARG A 24 -3.30 27.25 -32.83
CA ARG A 24 -3.50 26.82 -31.44
C ARG A 24 -3.48 25.31 -31.35
N VAL A 25 -2.48 24.77 -30.66
CA VAL A 25 -2.30 23.32 -30.48
C VAL A 25 -2.88 22.78 -29.18
N GLY A 26 -3.04 23.63 -28.15
CA GLY A 26 -3.61 23.18 -26.88
C GLY A 26 -3.75 24.27 -25.83
N ARG A 27 -3.80 23.85 -24.56
CA ARG A 27 -3.80 24.72 -23.38
C ARG A 27 -2.85 24.20 -22.31
N VAL A 28 -2.14 25.09 -21.65
CA VAL A 28 -1.31 24.73 -20.50
C VAL A 28 -2.22 24.28 -19.34
N ARG A 29 -1.84 23.20 -18.67
CA ARG A 29 -2.50 22.72 -17.46
C ARG A 29 -1.63 22.86 -16.23
N ASP A 30 -0.35 22.57 -16.38
CA ASP A 30 0.58 22.59 -15.27
C ASP A 30 2.02 22.88 -15.74
N ALA A 31 2.92 23.09 -14.79
CA ALA A 31 4.36 23.13 -14.99
C ALA A 31 5.02 21.99 -14.21
N VAL A 32 6.06 21.42 -14.80
CA VAL A 32 6.83 20.33 -14.21
C VAL A 32 8.14 20.89 -13.67
N VAL A 33 8.37 20.69 -12.37
CA VAL A 33 9.62 21.07 -11.70
C VAL A 33 10.38 19.83 -11.27
N ARG A 34 11.68 19.81 -11.52
CA ARG A 34 12.58 18.74 -11.12
C ARG A 34 13.38 19.17 -9.90
N LEU A 35 13.32 18.34 -8.86
CA LEU A 35 14.07 18.55 -7.63
C LEU A 35 15.57 18.31 -7.85
N ARG A 36 16.40 19.03 -7.09
CA ARG A 36 17.86 18.86 -7.09
C ARG A 36 18.30 18.36 -5.70
N THR A 37 19.31 17.50 -5.66
CA THR A 37 19.81 16.83 -4.42
C THR A 37 20.46 17.79 -3.42
N THR A 38 20.84 18.98 -3.87
CA THR A 38 21.34 20.09 -3.03
C THR A 38 20.20 21.08 -2.74
N ASN A 39 20.29 21.89 -1.68
CA ASN A 39 19.36 22.99 -1.32
C ASN A 39 19.33 24.17 -2.35
N ARG A 40 19.46 23.84 -3.63
CA ARG A 40 19.39 24.73 -4.78
C ARG A 40 17.95 24.81 -5.27
N PRO A 41 17.58 25.91 -5.93
CA PRO A 41 16.26 26.04 -6.53
C PRO A 41 15.97 24.91 -7.55
N PRO A 42 14.76 24.32 -7.52
CA PRO A 42 14.28 23.37 -8.51
C PRO A 42 14.34 23.93 -9.92
N GLN A 43 14.53 23.04 -10.87
CA GLN A 43 14.53 23.40 -12.28
C GLN A 43 13.14 23.19 -12.88
N VAL A 44 12.63 24.17 -13.60
CA VAL A 44 11.44 23.99 -14.42
C VAL A 44 11.86 23.28 -15.71
N VAL A 45 11.41 22.04 -15.88
CA VAL A 45 11.83 21.17 -16.99
C VAL A 45 10.86 21.18 -18.16
N GLY A 46 9.60 21.57 -17.91
CA GLY A 46 8.59 21.65 -18.96
C GLY A 46 7.22 22.07 -18.45
N LEU A 47 6.27 22.07 -19.37
CA LEU A 47 4.86 22.33 -19.12
C LEU A 47 4.05 21.06 -19.44
N VAL A 48 2.96 20.85 -18.72
CA VAL A 48 1.94 19.89 -19.10
C VAL A 48 0.87 20.63 -19.89
N ALA A 49 0.59 20.19 -21.10
CA ALA A 49 -0.45 20.78 -21.92
C ALA A 49 -1.53 19.76 -22.28
N GLU A 50 -2.77 20.22 -22.26
CA GLU A 50 -3.93 19.47 -22.73
C GLU A 50 -4.18 19.77 -24.20
N MET A 51 -4.17 18.71 -25.01
CA MET A 51 -4.42 18.73 -26.44
C MET A 51 -5.90 18.45 -26.74
N ALA A 52 -6.26 18.37 -28.03
CA ALA A 52 -7.55 17.83 -28.45
C ALA A 52 -7.82 16.45 -27.80
N LEU A 53 -9.10 16.14 -27.52
CA LEU A 53 -9.55 14.92 -26.82
C LEU A 53 -9.05 14.80 -25.35
N ARG A 54 -8.76 15.92 -24.67
CA ARG A 54 -8.36 16.00 -23.25
C ARG A 54 -7.09 15.20 -22.89
N ARG A 55 -6.25 14.90 -23.87
CA ARG A 55 -4.97 14.20 -23.65
C ARG A 55 -3.94 15.18 -23.07
N ARG A 56 -3.34 14.82 -21.93
CA ARG A 56 -2.22 15.57 -21.35
C ARG A 56 -0.90 15.06 -21.92
N ILE A 57 -0.04 15.97 -22.38
CA ILE A 57 1.28 15.68 -22.93
C ILE A 57 2.34 16.55 -22.25
N PHE A 58 3.59 16.08 -22.28
CA PHE A 58 4.75 16.85 -21.81
C PHE A 58 5.28 17.78 -22.91
N LEU A 59 5.46 19.06 -22.58
CA LEU A 59 6.13 20.05 -23.42
C LEU A 59 7.47 20.42 -22.77
N PRO A 60 8.62 19.99 -23.31
CA PRO A 60 9.92 20.36 -22.78
C PRO A 60 10.11 21.88 -22.77
N ILE A 61 10.66 22.43 -21.69
CA ILE A 61 10.81 23.89 -21.53
C ILE A 61 11.69 24.50 -22.63
N GLY A 62 12.69 23.75 -23.13
CA GLY A 62 13.57 24.19 -24.22
C GLY A 62 12.87 24.30 -25.58
N ARG A 63 11.64 23.79 -25.73
CA ARG A 63 10.83 24.00 -26.94
C ARG A 63 9.99 25.26 -26.86
N VAL A 64 9.92 25.93 -25.71
CA VAL A 64 9.12 27.14 -25.54
C VAL A 64 9.97 28.37 -25.85
N ILE A 65 9.57 29.18 -26.83
CA ILE A 65 10.31 30.38 -27.24
C ILE A 65 9.82 31.61 -26.47
N SER A 66 8.51 31.75 -26.29
CA SER A 66 7.93 32.85 -25.55
C SER A 66 6.81 32.37 -24.63
N MET A 67 6.72 33.04 -23.48
CA MET A 67 5.71 32.84 -22.46
C MET A 67 5.38 34.20 -21.89
N ASP A 68 4.14 34.63 -22.11
CA ASP A 68 3.61 35.87 -21.55
C ASP A 68 2.26 35.62 -20.88
N SER A 69 1.52 36.68 -20.56
CA SER A 69 0.21 36.58 -19.91
C SER A 69 -0.92 36.12 -20.85
N GLU A 70 -0.67 36.02 -22.15
CA GLU A 70 -1.68 35.71 -23.17
C GLU A 70 -1.48 34.32 -23.77
N ALA A 71 -0.24 33.93 -24.03
CA ALA A 71 0.08 32.70 -24.75
C ALA A 71 1.44 32.08 -24.39
N VAL A 72 1.55 30.80 -24.72
CA VAL A 72 2.82 30.05 -24.76
C VAL A 72 3.09 29.66 -26.21
N VAL A 73 4.23 30.06 -26.76
CA VAL A 73 4.61 29.80 -28.15
C VAL A 73 5.77 28.82 -28.23
N LEU A 74 5.61 27.80 -29.07
CA LEU A 74 6.59 26.75 -29.31
C LEU A 74 7.56 27.10 -30.44
N SER A 75 8.72 26.46 -30.41
CA SER A 75 9.78 26.59 -31.43
C SER A 75 9.56 25.75 -32.68
N THR A 76 8.82 24.65 -32.55
CA THR A 76 8.58 23.69 -33.64
C THR A 76 7.12 23.27 -33.63
N GLY A 77 6.52 23.08 -34.81
CA GLY A 77 5.17 22.53 -34.94
C GLY A 77 5.05 21.02 -34.65
N THR A 78 6.16 20.30 -34.55
CA THR A 78 6.16 18.86 -34.24
C THR A 78 6.00 18.59 -32.75
N LEU A 79 4.94 17.91 -32.36
CA LEU A 79 4.63 17.56 -30.97
C LEU A 79 4.71 16.05 -30.73
N ASN A 80 5.28 15.66 -29.59
CA ASN A 80 5.17 14.28 -29.11
C ASN A 80 3.84 14.12 -28.37
N LEU A 81 2.95 13.26 -28.88
CA LEU A 81 1.62 13.02 -28.33
C LEU A 81 1.57 11.88 -27.30
N ARG A 82 2.73 11.41 -26.83
CA ARG A 82 2.81 10.45 -25.71
C ARG A 82 2.12 11.07 -24.49
N ARG A 83 1.31 10.26 -23.81
CA ARG A 83 0.62 10.66 -22.58
C ARG A 83 1.67 11.10 -21.55
N PHE A 84 1.40 12.19 -20.86
CA PHE A 84 2.25 12.65 -19.77
C PHE A 84 2.24 11.62 -18.64
N GLU A 85 3.44 11.22 -18.21
CA GLU A 85 3.73 10.39 -17.06
C GLU A 85 4.76 11.16 -16.23
N LYS A 86 4.45 11.40 -14.94
CA LYS A 86 5.32 12.14 -14.03
C LYS A 86 6.48 11.24 -13.59
N ARG A 87 7.72 11.75 -13.60
CA ARG A 87 8.90 11.00 -13.12
C ARG A 87 9.04 11.12 -11.59
N PRO A 88 9.73 10.16 -10.92
CA PRO A 88 9.86 10.16 -9.45
C PRO A 88 10.49 11.43 -8.84
N ASN A 89 11.35 12.14 -9.58
CA ASN A 89 12.01 13.37 -9.13
C ASN A 89 11.36 14.66 -9.65
N GLU A 90 10.15 14.56 -10.19
CA GLU A 90 9.37 15.66 -10.75
C GLU A 90 8.11 15.93 -9.92
N LEU A 91 7.75 17.21 -9.81
CA LEU A 91 6.52 17.67 -9.17
C LEU A 91 5.74 18.56 -10.13
N LEU A 92 4.42 18.51 -9.99
CA LEU A 92 3.48 19.40 -10.67
C LEU A 92 3.21 20.63 -9.81
N VAL A 93 3.35 21.81 -10.39
CA VAL A 93 3.27 23.07 -9.63
C VAL A 93 1.84 23.39 -9.21
N VAL A 94 0.91 23.34 -10.15
CA VAL A 94 -0.51 23.65 -9.92
C VAL A 94 -1.14 22.56 -9.07
N GLU A 95 -0.85 21.30 -9.37
CA GLU A 95 -1.46 20.15 -8.70
C GLU A 95 -0.87 19.88 -7.29
N GLU A 96 0.45 20.05 -7.09
CA GLU A 96 1.12 19.60 -5.85
C GLU A 96 1.70 20.73 -4.99
N LEU A 97 1.94 21.91 -5.58
CA LEU A 97 2.60 23.01 -4.85
C LEU A 97 1.67 24.18 -4.54
N LEU A 98 0.58 24.40 -5.29
CA LEU A 98 -0.41 25.41 -4.91
C LEU A 98 -1.20 24.98 -3.67
N ASP A 99 -1.60 25.98 -2.88
CA ASP A 99 -2.24 25.85 -1.56
C ASP A 99 -1.44 25.07 -0.50
N ARG A 100 -0.22 24.64 -0.83
CA ARG A 100 0.70 23.97 0.10
C ARG A 100 1.04 24.88 1.27
N ARG A 101 0.99 24.34 2.48
CA ARG A 101 1.41 25.06 3.70
C ARG A 101 2.92 25.18 3.74
N VAL A 102 3.39 26.41 3.93
CA VAL A 102 4.80 26.76 4.02
C VAL A 102 5.03 27.72 5.16
N THR A 103 6.26 27.72 5.65
CA THR A 103 6.71 28.70 6.64
C THR A 103 7.77 29.58 5.98
N VAL A 104 7.52 30.88 5.95
CA VAL A 104 8.47 31.85 5.40
C VAL A 104 9.34 32.40 6.52
N MET A 105 10.66 32.21 6.40
CA MET A 105 11.64 32.71 7.36
C MET A 105 11.90 34.21 7.16
N PRO A 106 12.15 34.99 8.23
CA PRO A 106 12.52 36.41 8.13
C PRO A 106 13.88 36.63 7.44
N GLU A 107 14.15 37.85 6.95
CA GLU A 107 15.41 38.20 6.27
C GLU A 107 16.60 38.40 7.22
N THR A 108 16.31 38.80 8.46
CA THR A 108 17.33 39.06 9.50
C THR A 108 16.98 38.17 10.69
N GLY A 109 17.98 37.51 11.28
CA GLY A 109 17.80 36.44 12.26
C GLY A 109 17.03 36.85 13.52
N ASP A 110 16.32 35.86 14.08
CA ASP A 110 15.54 35.83 15.34
C ASP A 110 14.09 36.33 15.29
N GLY A 111 13.32 35.85 14.30
CA GLY A 111 11.86 35.94 14.28
C GLY A 111 11.18 34.59 14.04
N HIS A 112 9.99 34.40 14.60
CA HIS A 112 9.13 33.26 14.25
C HIS A 112 8.75 33.34 12.77
N GLY A 113 8.89 32.24 12.04
CA GLY A 113 8.52 32.17 10.62
C GLY A 113 7.02 32.41 10.41
N THR A 114 6.67 33.02 9.28
CA THR A 114 5.28 33.33 8.96
C THR A 114 4.63 32.14 8.26
N PRO A 115 3.60 31.50 8.85
CA PRO A 115 2.86 30.43 8.19
C PRO A 115 1.95 30.99 7.09
N GLY A 116 1.87 30.27 5.98
CA GLY A 116 0.99 30.63 4.89
C GLY A 116 0.79 29.50 3.88
N ASN A 117 -0.06 29.75 2.90
CA ASN A 117 -0.29 28.84 1.78
C ASN A 117 0.34 29.39 0.50
N VAL A 118 0.93 28.53 -0.32
CA VAL A 118 1.45 28.90 -1.64
C VAL A 118 0.30 29.32 -2.56
N VAL A 119 0.42 30.47 -3.18
CA VAL A 119 -0.54 31.03 -4.15
C VAL A 119 -0.02 30.93 -5.57
N ASP A 120 1.28 31.07 -5.74
CA ASP A 120 1.92 31.08 -7.05
C ASP A 120 3.41 30.79 -6.90
N ILE A 121 4.04 30.32 -7.98
CA ILE A 121 5.46 30.04 -8.04
C ILE A 121 6.09 30.87 -9.16
N GLY A 122 7.05 31.69 -8.80
CA GLY A 122 7.83 32.51 -9.72
C GLY A 122 9.09 31.78 -10.16
N MET A 123 9.33 31.78 -11.48
CA MET A 123 10.55 31.29 -12.07
C MET A 123 11.28 32.38 -12.85
N ASP A 124 12.61 32.30 -12.84
CA ASP A 124 13.50 33.18 -13.59
C ASP A 124 14.47 32.35 -14.43
N LEU A 125 14.86 32.87 -15.59
CA LEU A 125 15.89 32.28 -16.44
C LEU A 125 17.29 32.67 -15.91
N ASN A 126 18.12 31.68 -15.60
CA ASN A 126 19.49 31.93 -15.13
C ASN A 126 20.47 32.17 -16.30
N ARG A 127 21.74 32.46 -15.97
CA ARG A 127 22.81 32.71 -16.96
C ARG A 127 23.17 31.50 -17.83
N ASN A 128 22.74 30.30 -17.43
CA ASN A 128 22.98 29.04 -18.14
C ASN A 128 21.76 28.61 -18.98
N ASN A 129 20.80 29.52 -19.21
CA ASN A 129 19.52 29.24 -19.89
C ASN A 129 18.67 28.16 -19.21
N GLU A 130 18.78 28.00 -17.89
CA GLU A 130 17.89 27.14 -17.12
C GLU A 130 16.83 27.96 -16.41
N TRP A 131 15.57 27.52 -16.52
CA TRP A 131 14.48 28.06 -15.72
C TRP A 131 14.54 27.49 -14.31
N LEU A 132 14.64 28.37 -13.32
CA LEU A 132 14.73 27.99 -11.91
C LEU A 132 13.59 28.62 -11.14
N VAL A 133 13.05 27.88 -10.17
CA VAL A 133 12.08 28.42 -9.21
C VAL A 133 12.83 29.33 -8.24
N THR A 134 12.60 30.63 -8.32
CA THR A 134 13.30 31.63 -7.51
C THR A 134 12.42 32.25 -6.45
N ARG A 135 11.10 32.27 -6.65
CA ARG A 135 10.16 32.92 -5.73
C ARG A 135 8.90 32.13 -5.50
N VAL A 136 8.29 32.39 -4.36
CA VAL A 136 7.00 31.81 -3.97
C VAL A 136 6.11 32.95 -3.50
N ALA A 137 4.92 33.07 -4.10
CA ALA A 137 3.88 33.93 -3.57
C ALA A 137 3.14 33.16 -2.48
N VAL A 138 3.06 33.73 -1.28
CA VAL A 138 2.47 33.08 -0.10
C VAL A 138 1.35 33.96 0.44
N ARG A 139 0.23 33.34 0.78
CA ARG A 139 -0.88 33.96 1.51
C ARG A 139 -0.74 33.66 2.98
N GLU A 140 -0.56 34.70 3.79
CA GLU A 140 -0.47 34.54 5.24
C GLU A 140 -1.74 33.96 5.85
N HIS A 141 -1.59 33.16 6.90
CA HIS A 141 -2.71 32.79 7.76
C HIS A 141 -2.94 33.89 8.80
N THR A 142 -4.08 34.57 8.73
CA THR A 142 -4.48 35.51 9.79
C THR A 142 -5.49 34.83 10.71
N GLY A 143 -5.20 34.72 12.01
CA GLY A 143 -6.04 34.05 13.01
C GLY A 143 -7.40 34.69 13.32
N ARG A 144 -7.97 35.53 12.43
CA ARG A 144 -9.31 36.11 12.57
C ARG A 144 -10.17 35.74 11.36
N LEU A 145 -11.33 35.16 11.64
CA LEU A 145 -12.27 34.48 10.74
C LEU A 145 -12.84 35.30 9.55
N ALA A 146 -12.37 36.53 9.28
CA ALA A 146 -12.99 37.44 8.31
C ALA A 146 -12.04 38.29 7.46
N ARG A 147 -10.72 38.13 7.54
CA ARG A 147 -9.78 38.81 6.61
C ARG A 147 -9.06 37.78 5.77
N ARG A 148 -9.19 37.90 4.44
CA ARG A 148 -8.27 37.21 3.52
C ARG A 148 -6.86 37.70 3.86
N GLY A 149 -5.98 36.78 4.26
CA GLY A 149 -4.59 37.10 4.57
C GLY A 149 -3.89 37.74 3.39
N HIS A 150 -2.92 38.61 3.68
CA HIS A 150 -2.21 39.33 2.63
C HIS A 150 -1.31 38.37 1.84
N VAL A 151 -1.19 38.61 0.53
CA VAL A 151 -0.30 37.84 -0.33
C VAL A 151 1.00 38.62 -0.50
N PHE A 152 2.12 37.97 -0.20
CA PHE A 152 3.45 38.52 -0.36
C PHE A 152 4.36 37.53 -1.10
N GLN A 153 5.51 38.01 -1.56
CA GLN A 153 6.49 37.19 -2.26
C GLN A 153 7.70 36.95 -1.37
N ALA A 154 8.15 35.70 -1.32
CA ALA A 154 9.35 35.28 -0.64
C ALA A 154 10.35 34.70 -1.64
N GLU A 155 11.65 34.96 -1.40
CA GLU A 155 12.73 34.24 -2.07
C GLU A 155 12.65 32.75 -1.70
N PHE A 156 12.87 31.88 -2.68
CA PHE A 156 12.77 30.42 -2.54
C PHE A 156 13.48 29.87 -1.30
N GLU A 157 14.70 30.34 -1.05
CA GLU A 157 15.58 29.86 0.03
C GLU A 157 15.00 30.12 1.44
N ARG A 158 14.09 31.09 1.54
CA ARG A 158 13.42 31.44 2.80
C ARG A 158 12.16 30.63 3.05
N VAL A 159 11.68 29.88 2.06
CA VAL A 159 10.45 29.11 2.16
C VAL A 159 10.79 27.69 2.59
N ARG A 160 10.38 27.34 3.82
CA ARG A 160 10.50 25.99 4.35
C ARG A 160 9.23 25.19 4.07
N ASN A 161 9.36 23.87 4.00
CA ASN A 161 8.28 22.91 3.75
C ASN A 161 7.64 23.02 2.35
N LEU A 162 8.29 23.73 1.43
CA LEU A 162 7.89 23.78 0.03
C LEU A 162 8.11 22.44 -0.69
N PHE A 163 9.15 21.69 -0.27
CA PHE A 163 9.45 20.31 -0.68
C PHE A 163 9.88 19.51 0.55
N GLY A 164 9.77 18.19 0.47
CA GLY A 164 10.00 17.27 1.59
C GLY A 164 8.71 16.67 2.11
N PRO A 165 8.80 15.69 3.04
CA PRO A 165 7.64 15.06 3.65
C PRO A 165 6.79 16.16 4.30
N THR A 166 5.60 16.34 3.78
CA THR A 166 4.61 17.22 4.40
C THR A 166 4.21 16.55 5.69
N ASP A 167 4.46 17.19 6.83
CA ASP A 167 3.86 16.85 8.11
C ASP A 167 2.38 16.48 7.88
N THR A 168 2.04 15.22 8.19
CA THR A 168 0.71 14.59 8.22
C THR A 168 -0.15 14.60 6.95
N GLN A 169 -0.23 15.68 6.16
CA GLN A 169 -1.19 15.76 5.03
C GLN A 169 -0.79 14.93 3.80
N GLY A 170 0.51 14.74 3.55
CA GLY A 170 0.97 13.87 2.46
C GLY A 170 0.66 12.40 2.73
N THR A 171 0.75 12.00 4.00
CA THR A 171 0.40 10.66 4.49
C THR A 171 -1.09 10.48 4.47
N SER A 172 -1.89 11.46 4.90
CA SER A 172 -3.34 11.40 4.73
C SER A 172 -3.78 11.28 3.27
N ASN A 173 -3.14 11.98 2.34
CA ASN A 173 -3.50 11.87 0.91
C ASN A 173 -3.06 10.52 0.31
N LEU A 174 -1.89 10.01 0.70
CA LEU A 174 -1.42 8.70 0.27
C LEU A 174 -2.28 7.60 0.88
N LEU A 175 -2.60 7.68 2.16
CA LEU A 175 -3.56 6.79 2.83
C LEU A 175 -4.91 6.83 2.15
N ALA A 176 -5.46 8.00 1.79
CA ALA A 176 -6.72 8.09 1.07
C ALA A 176 -6.67 7.44 -0.34
N LEU A 177 -5.50 7.38 -0.97
CA LEU A 177 -5.30 6.68 -2.24
C LEU A 177 -5.14 5.16 -2.05
N LEU A 178 -4.49 4.75 -0.96
CA LEU A 178 -4.21 3.35 -0.65
C LEU A 178 -5.39 2.66 0.04
N GLU A 179 -6.18 3.36 0.84
CA GLU A 179 -7.32 2.85 1.62
C GLU A 179 -8.32 2.00 0.80
N PRO A 180 -8.71 2.38 -0.44
CA PRO A 180 -9.60 1.53 -1.24
C PRO A 180 -8.91 0.33 -1.90
N MET A 181 -7.59 0.20 -1.79
CA MET A 181 -6.83 -0.91 -2.39
C MET A 181 -7.00 -2.20 -1.60
N ARG A 182 -6.89 -3.33 -2.32
CA ARG A 182 -6.76 -4.64 -1.68
C ARG A 182 -5.44 -4.71 -0.92
N PRO A 183 -5.33 -5.53 0.13
CA PRO A 183 -4.10 -5.66 0.91
C PRO A 183 -2.87 -5.95 0.05
N ALA A 184 -2.93 -6.94 -0.85
CA ALA A 184 -1.86 -7.24 -1.80
C ALA A 184 -1.47 -6.06 -2.71
N ASP A 185 -2.44 -5.29 -3.21
CA ASP A 185 -2.16 -4.12 -4.05
C ASP A 185 -1.48 -3.00 -3.22
N MET A 186 -1.88 -2.84 -1.96
CA MET A 186 -1.27 -1.88 -1.04
C MET A 186 0.14 -2.30 -0.65
N ALA A 187 0.38 -3.59 -0.35
CA ALA A 187 1.70 -4.14 -0.08
C ALA A 187 2.65 -3.86 -1.25
N ASN A 188 2.20 -4.13 -2.48
CA ASN A 188 2.94 -3.81 -3.70
C ASN A 188 3.26 -2.31 -3.84
N ALA A 189 2.29 -1.44 -3.51
CA ALA A 189 2.50 0.01 -3.55
C ALA A 189 3.44 0.51 -2.45
N LEU A 190 3.47 -0.17 -1.29
CA LEU A 190 4.38 0.13 -0.19
C LEU A 190 5.83 -0.25 -0.53
N GLN A 191 6.06 -1.35 -1.24
CA GLN A 191 7.40 -1.77 -1.70
C GLN A 191 8.05 -0.70 -2.60
N ASP A 192 7.27 -0.01 -3.43
CA ASP A 192 7.75 1.05 -4.32
C ASP A 192 8.17 2.34 -3.56
N LEU A 193 7.86 2.44 -2.25
CA LEU A 193 8.18 3.61 -1.45
C LEU A 193 9.57 3.48 -0.82
N PRO A 194 10.33 4.59 -0.70
CA PRO A 194 11.53 4.60 0.12
C PRO A 194 11.21 4.21 1.58
N ASP A 195 12.12 3.51 2.25
CA ASP A 195 11.90 2.92 3.59
C ASP A 195 11.31 3.90 4.60
N ALA A 196 11.88 5.11 4.69
CA ALA A 196 11.37 6.13 5.60
C ALA A 196 9.89 6.45 5.36
N ARG A 197 9.45 6.42 4.09
CA ARG A 197 8.06 6.68 3.70
C ARG A 197 7.17 5.47 3.89
N ARG A 198 7.65 4.27 3.57
CA ARG A 198 6.96 2.99 3.83
C ARG A 198 6.57 2.88 5.31
N ASN A 199 7.54 3.10 6.18
CA ASN A 199 7.37 3.06 7.64
C ASN A 199 6.40 4.15 8.15
N GLU A 200 6.45 5.36 7.59
CA GLU A 200 5.51 6.43 7.96
C GLU A 200 4.06 6.09 7.58
N VAL A 201 3.85 5.46 6.43
CA VAL A 201 2.53 5.02 5.99
C VAL A 201 2.05 3.85 6.83
N ALA A 202 2.90 2.85 7.06
CA ALA A 202 2.59 1.68 7.88
C ALA A 202 2.20 2.09 9.31
N ALA A 203 2.97 2.97 9.95
CA ALA A 203 2.67 3.47 11.30
C ALA A 203 1.36 4.28 11.38
N ALA A 204 0.84 4.77 10.25
CA ALA A 204 -0.40 5.52 10.18
C ALA A 204 -1.63 4.66 9.83
N LEU A 205 -1.44 3.38 9.48
CA LEU A 205 -2.53 2.42 9.28
C LEU A 205 -3.12 1.98 10.63
N SER A 206 -4.41 1.63 10.60
CA SER A 206 -5.04 0.94 11.74
C SER A 206 -4.47 -0.47 11.88
N ASP A 207 -4.52 -1.04 13.09
CA ASP A 207 -3.89 -2.35 13.38
C ASP A 207 -4.36 -3.44 12.44
N ARG A 208 -5.69 -3.54 12.26
CA ARG A 208 -6.28 -4.49 11.33
C ARG A 208 -5.80 -4.29 9.89
N LYS A 209 -5.73 -3.04 9.40
CA LYS A 209 -5.31 -2.81 8.01
C LYS A 209 -3.81 -3.04 7.84
N LEU A 210 -3.03 -2.79 8.87
CA LEU A 210 -1.60 -3.07 8.86
C LEU A 210 -1.35 -4.58 8.89
N ALA A 211 -2.08 -5.35 9.68
CA ALA A 211 -2.05 -6.81 9.70
C ALA A 211 -2.31 -7.38 8.30
N ASP A 212 -3.46 -7.06 7.68
CA ASP A 212 -3.81 -7.54 6.32
C ASP A 212 -2.69 -7.25 5.29
N VAL A 213 -1.99 -6.12 5.44
CA VAL A 213 -0.96 -5.67 4.49
C VAL A 213 0.39 -6.32 4.79
N LEU A 214 0.70 -6.59 6.05
CA LEU A 214 1.92 -7.30 6.45
C LEU A 214 1.91 -8.73 5.92
N GLU A 215 0.78 -9.44 6.01
CA GLU A 215 0.59 -10.80 5.46
C GLU A 215 0.96 -10.90 3.97
N GLU A 216 0.82 -9.80 3.24
CA GLU A 216 1.06 -9.72 1.80
C GLU A 216 2.44 -9.14 1.44
N LEU A 217 3.19 -8.63 2.41
CA LEU A 217 4.53 -8.08 2.20
C LEU A 217 5.59 -9.18 2.22
N PRO A 218 6.77 -8.97 1.60
CA PRO A 218 7.90 -9.86 1.80
C PRO A 218 8.37 -9.90 3.25
N GLU A 219 8.90 -11.05 3.69
CA GLU A 219 9.37 -11.29 5.07
C GLU A 219 10.28 -10.17 5.59
N HIS A 220 11.20 -9.68 4.75
CA HIS A 220 12.17 -8.66 5.15
C HIS A 220 11.51 -7.30 5.45
N ASP A 221 10.49 -6.93 4.68
CA ASP A 221 9.70 -5.71 4.87
C ASP A 221 8.80 -5.82 6.10
N GLN A 222 8.20 -7.00 6.31
CA GLN A 222 7.38 -7.26 7.49
C GLN A 222 8.20 -7.04 8.77
N VAL A 223 9.38 -7.64 8.84
CA VAL A 223 10.31 -7.51 9.98
C VAL A 223 10.76 -6.06 10.14
N GLU A 224 11.10 -5.35 9.06
CA GLU A 224 11.51 -3.95 9.14
C GLU A 224 10.38 -3.10 9.75
N ILE A 225 9.17 -3.18 9.20
CA ILE A 225 8.02 -2.38 9.64
C ILE A 225 7.69 -2.69 11.10
N LEU A 226 7.56 -3.98 11.44
CA LEU A 226 7.21 -4.41 12.79
C LEU A 226 8.24 -3.94 13.82
N SER A 227 9.54 -3.99 13.47
CA SER A 227 10.63 -3.54 14.36
C SER A 227 10.66 -2.03 14.64
N ARG A 228 9.96 -1.22 13.82
CA ARG A 228 9.85 0.23 14.02
C ARG A 228 8.61 0.66 14.78
N LEU A 229 7.65 -0.24 14.98
CA LEU A 229 6.51 0.00 15.85
C LEU A 229 6.94 -0.05 17.31
N ASP A 230 6.18 0.62 18.17
CA ASP A 230 6.26 0.33 19.60
C ASP A 230 5.78 -1.11 19.87
N ARG A 231 6.29 -1.72 20.95
CA ARG A 231 6.11 -3.16 21.20
C ARG A 231 4.66 -3.52 21.45
N GLU A 232 3.94 -2.65 22.14
CA GLU A 232 2.51 -2.78 22.39
C GLU A 232 1.73 -2.76 21.07
N ARG A 233 1.96 -1.77 20.21
CA ARG A 233 1.37 -1.73 18.86
C ARG A 233 1.73 -2.94 18.01
N ALA A 234 2.98 -3.41 18.06
CA ALA A 234 3.41 -4.59 17.32
C ALA A 234 2.65 -5.86 17.78
N ALA A 235 2.42 -6.01 19.09
CA ALA A 235 1.60 -7.09 19.62
C ALA A 235 0.13 -6.95 19.16
N ASP A 236 -0.46 -5.75 19.28
CA ASP A 236 -1.83 -5.48 18.81
C ASP A 236 -2.01 -5.80 17.32
N VAL A 237 -0.99 -5.59 16.49
CA VAL A 237 -1.00 -5.92 15.06
C VAL A 237 -0.92 -7.43 14.84
N LEU A 238 -0.04 -8.12 15.56
CA LEU A 238 0.07 -9.59 15.49
C LEU A 238 -1.22 -10.28 15.92
N GLU A 239 -1.96 -9.74 16.90
CA GLU A 239 -3.28 -10.23 17.29
C GLU A 239 -4.35 -10.06 16.21
N ARG A 240 -4.11 -9.22 15.21
CA ARG A 240 -5.04 -9.01 14.09
C ARG A 240 -4.66 -9.76 12.83
N MET A 241 -3.52 -10.45 12.84
CA MET A 241 -3.08 -11.29 11.73
C MET A 241 -3.68 -12.68 11.86
N ASP A 242 -3.78 -13.38 10.73
CA ASP A 242 -4.07 -14.81 10.76
C ASP A 242 -2.97 -15.56 11.56
N PRO A 243 -3.31 -16.55 12.42
CA PRO A 243 -2.35 -17.12 13.37
C PRO A 243 -1.11 -17.77 12.73
N ASP A 244 -1.26 -18.31 11.53
CA ASP A 244 -0.21 -18.88 10.71
C ASP A 244 0.75 -17.80 10.19
N ASP A 245 0.23 -16.72 9.60
CA ASP A 245 1.06 -15.59 9.17
C ASP A 245 1.78 -14.92 10.35
N ALA A 246 1.11 -14.78 11.49
CA ALA A 246 1.73 -14.27 12.71
C ALA A 246 2.86 -15.19 13.21
N ALA A 247 2.68 -16.51 13.13
CA ALA A 247 3.69 -17.49 13.51
C ALA A 247 4.91 -17.43 12.58
N ASP A 248 4.70 -17.25 11.28
CA ASP A 248 5.75 -17.12 10.28
C ASP A 248 6.55 -15.82 10.46
N LEU A 249 5.87 -14.68 10.61
CA LEU A 249 6.52 -13.40 10.90
C LEU A 249 7.35 -13.47 12.20
N LEU A 250 6.79 -14.03 13.27
CA LEU A 250 7.53 -14.21 14.51
C LEU A 250 8.72 -15.15 14.33
N ALA A 251 8.65 -16.17 13.47
CA ALA A 251 9.75 -17.10 13.25
C ALA A 251 11.02 -16.40 12.73
N GLU A 252 10.86 -15.32 11.95
CA GLU A 252 11.96 -14.50 11.40
C GLU A 252 12.61 -13.55 12.43
N LEU A 253 11.95 -13.32 13.57
CA LEU A 253 12.49 -12.45 14.63
C LEU A 253 13.48 -13.18 15.56
N PRO A 254 14.39 -12.46 16.24
CA PRO A 254 15.20 -13.04 17.31
C PRO A 254 14.34 -13.63 18.43
N LYS A 255 14.72 -14.80 18.98
CA LYS A 255 13.95 -15.53 20.01
C LYS A 255 13.54 -14.68 21.23
N THR A 256 14.35 -13.68 21.58
CA THR A 256 14.05 -12.73 22.66
C THR A 256 12.88 -11.83 22.31
N GLU A 257 12.83 -11.29 21.08
CA GLU A 257 11.71 -10.44 20.63
C GLU A 257 10.44 -11.27 20.43
N GLN A 258 10.56 -12.51 19.92
CA GLN A 258 9.42 -13.45 19.84
C GLN A 258 8.72 -13.60 21.18
N THR A 259 9.50 -13.86 22.25
CA THR A 259 8.96 -14.07 23.60
C THR A 259 8.32 -12.79 24.14
N VAL A 260 8.95 -11.63 23.91
CA VAL A 260 8.43 -10.34 24.37
C VAL A 260 7.08 -10.02 23.72
N LEU A 261 6.97 -10.16 22.39
CA LEU A 261 5.73 -9.88 21.68
C LEU A 261 4.61 -10.85 22.08
N LEU A 262 4.90 -12.15 22.13
CA LEU A 262 3.94 -13.17 22.57
C LEU A 262 3.48 -13.02 24.02
N ASP A 263 4.28 -12.38 24.88
CA ASP A 263 3.91 -12.11 26.28
C ASP A 263 3.12 -10.80 26.42
N LEU A 264 3.18 -9.90 25.42
CA LEU A 264 2.37 -8.69 25.34
C LEU A 264 0.99 -8.95 24.72
N MET A 265 0.88 -9.97 23.87
CA MET A 265 -0.39 -10.40 23.28
C MET A 265 -1.38 -10.93 24.33
N GLU A 266 -2.67 -10.81 24.03
CA GLU A 266 -3.72 -11.47 24.80
C GLU A 266 -3.53 -13.01 24.80
N PRO A 267 -3.70 -13.69 25.96
CA PRO A 267 -3.43 -15.12 26.06
C PRO A 267 -4.24 -16.00 25.11
N GLU A 268 -5.49 -15.62 24.82
CA GLU A 268 -6.35 -16.27 23.84
C GLU A 268 -5.79 -16.18 22.41
N GLU A 269 -5.24 -15.03 22.01
CA GLU A 269 -4.69 -14.78 20.67
C GLU A 269 -3.26 -15.35 20.53
N ALA A 270 -2.47 -15.33 21.61
CA ALA A 270 -1.11 -15.86 21.60
C ALA A 270 -1.06 -17.40 21.59
N ALA A 271 -2.09 -18.07 22.12
CA ALA A 271 -2.08 -19.52 22.29
C ALA A 271 -2.06 -20.28 20.93
N PRO A 272 -2.89 -19.94 19.93
CA PRO A 272 -2.84 -20.55 18.60
C PRO A 272 -1.48 -20.32 17.92
N VAL A 273 -0.94 -19.11 17.96
CA VAL A 273 0.37 -18.77 17.39
C VAL A 273 1.50 -19.60 18.03
N ARG A 274 1.52 -19.69 19.37
CA ARG A 274 2.50 -20.54 20.09
C ARG A 274 2.40 -22.02 19.71
N GLN A 275 1.18 -22.50 19.45
CA GLN A 275 0.96 -23.87 19.00
C GLN A 275 1.58 -24.07 17.61
N LEU A 276 1.34 -23.16 16.66
CA LEU A 276 1.87 -23.26 15.30
C LEU A 276 3.40 -23.22 15.27
N MET A 277 4.02 -22.31 16.02
CA MET A 277 5.47 -22.20 16.15
C MET A 277 6.16 -23.45 16.75
N SER A 278 5.39 -24.38 17.35
CA SER A 278 5.93 -25.62 17.90
C SER A 278 6.14 -26.72 16.86
N TYR A 279 5.53 -26.59 15.68
CA TYR A 279 5.65 -27.57 14.61
C TYR A 279 6.95 -27.39 13.80
N GLN A 280 7.33 -28.46 13.10
CA GLN A 280 8.50 -28.39 12.22
C GLN A 280 8.15 -27.64 10.94
N PRO A 281 9.06 -26.78 10.43
CA PRO A 281 8.85 -26.08 9.15
C PRO A 281 8.54 -27.06 8.01
N ASN A 282 7.78 -26.61 7.01
CA ASN A 282 7.36 -27.40 5.85
C ASN A 282 6.54 -28.66 6.20
N THR A 283 5.77 -28.61 7.29
CA THR A 283 4.82 -29.67 7.67
C THR A 283 3.40 -29.11 7.78
N ALA A 284 2.40 -29.99 7.74
CA ALA A 284 0.99 -29.61 7.83
C ALA A 284 0.68 -28.81 9.11
N GLY A 285 1.37 -29.08 10.22
CA GLY A 285 1.18 -28.30 11.44
C GLY A 285 1.76 -26.89 11.36
N ALA A 286 2.81 -26.67 10.57
CA ALA A 286 3.43 -25.35 10.42
C ALA A 286 2.69 -24.46 9.42
N VAL A 287 2.07 -25.03 8.39
CA VAL A 287 1.40 -24.29 7.31
C VAL A 287 -0.14 -24.31 7.42
N MET A 288 -0.69 -24.73 8.57
CA MET A 288 -2.13 -24.72 8.79
C MET A 288 -2.53 -23.46 9.53
N THR A 289 -3.69 -22.93 9.21
CA THR A 289 -4.40 -22.05 10.14
C THR A 289 -5.04 -22.87 11.27
N SER A 290 -4.95 -22.35 12.50
CA SER A 290 -5.64 -22.89 13.66
C SER A 290 -7.11 -22.47 13.76
N GLU A 291 -7.57 -21.55 12.92
CA GLU A 291 -8.92 -20.98 13.00
C GLU A 291 -9.82 -21.25 11.80
N PRO A 292 -9.95 -22.51 11.33
CA PRO A 292 -10.92 -22.81 10.30
C PRO A 292 -12.36 -22.67 10.82
N VAL A 293 -13.34 -22.65 9.92
CA VAL A 293 -14.76 -22.62 10.32
C VAL A 293 -15.16 -23.96 10.95
N ILE A 294 -15.22 -23.99 12.28
CA ILE A 294 -15.57 -25.18 13.06
C ILE A 294 -17.00 -25.09 13.59
N MET A 295 -17.78 -26.15 13.39
CA MET A 295 -19.13 -26.26 13.92
C MET A 295 -19.42 -27.63 14.52
N THR A 296 -20.40 -27.69 15.43
CA THR A 296 -20.86 -28.94 16.02
C THR A 296 -21.84 -29.68 15.09
N PRO A 297 -21.95 -31.02 15.19
CA PRO A 297 -22.82 -31.79 14.30
C PRO A 297 -24.32 -31.51 14.45
N ASP A 298 -24.73 -30.91 15.57
CA ASP A 298 -26.11 -30.49 15.85
C ASP A 298 -26.45 -29.10 15.30
N ALA A 299 -25.45 -28.32 14.86
CA ALA A 299 -25.69 -27.06 14.17
C ALA A 299 -26.46 -27.28 12.86
N THR A 300 -27.22 -26.28 12.47
CA THR A 300 -28.04 -26.28 11.26
C THR A 300 -27.28 -25.76 10.05
N VAL A 301 -27.74 -26.11 8.86
CA VAL A 301 -27.25 -25.53 7.59
C VAL A 301 -27.40 -24.01 7.59
N ALA A 302 -28.47 -23.46 8.16
CA ALA A 302 -28.69 -22.03 8.28
C ALA A 302 -27.60 -21.34 9.13
N GLU A 303 -27.24 -21.92 10.27
CA GLU A 303 -26.17 -21.40 11.12
C GLU A 303 -24.81 -21.49 10.42
N ALA A 304 -24.54 -22.57 9.70
CA ALA A 304 -23.32 -22.72 8.92
C ALA A 304 -23.21 -21.69 7.79
N LEU A 305 -24.29 -21.47 7.03
CA LEU A 305 -24.36 -20.43 6.00
C LEU A 305 -24.22 -19.02 6.60
N ALA A 306 -24.69 -18.80 7.82
CA ALA A 306 -24.51 -17.54 8.52
C ALA A 306 -23.04 -17.33 8.91
N ARG A 307 -22.36 -18.36 9.44
CA ARG A 307 -20.95 -18.29 9.83
C ARG A 307 -20.03 -18.04 8.64
N ILE A 308 -20.16 -18.80 7.54
CA ILE A 308 -19.30 -18.61 6.35
C ILE A 308 -19.61 -17.32 5.55
N ARG A 309 -20.67 -16.58 5.92
CA ARG A 309 -21.00 -15.28 5.32
C ARG A 309 -20.29 -14.13 6.04
N GLU A 310 -19.64 -14.38 7.17
CA GLU A 310 -18.92 -13.36 7.91
C GLU A 310 -17.85 -12.71 7.03
N PRO A 311 -17.87 -11.38 6.83
CA PRO A 311 -17.00 -10.70 5.88
C PRO A 311 -15.50 -10.76 6.20
N GLU A 312 -15.17 -11.11 7.44
CA GLU A 312 -13.80 -11.20 7.94
C GLU A 312 -13.16 -12.53 7.59
N LEU A 313 -13.93 -13.56 7.24
CA LEU A 313 -13.38 -14.82 6.77
C LEU A 313 -12.86 -14.69 5.34
N SER A 314 -11.64 -15.16 5.12
CA SER A 314 -11.11 -15.30 3.76
C SER A 314 -12.02 -16.21 2.92
N PRO A 315 -12.15 -15.95 1.61
CA PRO A 315 -12.97 -16.80 0.74
C PRO A 315 -12.57 -18.27 0.77
N VAL A 316 -11.29 -18.58 1.02
CA VAL A 316 -10.80 -19.96 1.07
C VAL A 316 -11.21 -20.63 2.38
N VAL A 317 -11.03 -19.96 3.52
CA VAL A 317 -11.49 -20.46 4.83
C VAL A 317 -13.02 -20.64 4.84
N ALA A 318 -13.76 -19.70 4.24
CA ALA A 318 -15.22 -19.76 4.14
C ALA A 318 -15.74 -20.86 3.18
N ALA A 319 -14.87 -21.48 2.36
CA ALA A 319 -15.31 -22.47 1.38
C ALA A 319 -15.73 -23.82 2.01
N GLN A 320 -15.32 -24.09 3.24
CA GLN A 320 -15.59 -25.37 3.91
C GLN A 320 -15.90 -25.16 5.40
N VAL A 321 -16.79 -26.01 5.93
CA VAL A 321 -17.09 -26.08 7.36
C VAL A 321 -16.60 -27.40 7.90
N PHE A 322 -15.75 -27.36 8.93
CA PHE A 322 -15.24 -28.54 9.62
C PHE A 322 -16.18 -28.90 10.77
N VAL A 323 -16.65 -30.14 10.79
CA VAL A 323 -17.61 -30.62 11.78
C VAL A 323 -16.87 -31.46 12.83
N ALA A 324 -16.90 -31.00 14.07
CA ALA A 324 -16.25 -31.66 15.20
C ALA A 324 -17.13 -31.65 16.45
N ARG A 325 -16.83 -32.53 17.41
CA ARG A 325 -17.42 -32.43 18.75
C ARG A 325 -16.81 -31.24 19.50
N ALA A 326 -17.58 -30.65 20.41
CA ALA A 326 -17.13 -29.55 21.26
C ALA A 326 -15.78 -29.85 21.96
N PRO A 327 -14.94 -28.82 22.19
CA PRO A 327 -15.15 -27.40 21.90
C PRO A 327 -15.03 -27.04 20.41
N SER A 328 -15.51 -25.85 20.04
CA SER A 328 -15.44 -25.30 18.67
C SER A 328 -14.17 -24.48 18.38
N ALA A 329 -13.21 -24.48 19.32
CA ALA A 329 -11.87 -23.93 19.13
C ALA A 329 -10.86 -25.09 19.05
N THR A 330 -9.78 -24.91 18.32
CA THR A 330 -8.71 -25.91 18.23
C THR A 330 -7.85 -25.93 19.50
N PRO A 331 -7.41 -27.09 19.97
CA PRO A 331 -7.79 -28.43 19.53
C PRO A 331 -9.24 -28.80 19.93
N THR A 332 -10.01 -29.34 18.99
CA THR A 332 -11.43 -29.66 19.21
C THR A 332 -11.64 -30.98 19.98
N GLY A 333 -12.91 -31.39 20.13
CA GLY A 333 -13.24 -32.79 20.35
C GLY A 333 -13.01 -33.65 19.09
N LYS A 334 -13.63 -34.83 19.01
CA LYS A 334 -13.48 -35.73 17.85
C LYS A 334 -13.94 -35.05 16.54
N TYR A 335 -13.06 -34.99 15.55
CA TYR A 335 -13.37 -34.60 14.17
C TYR A 335 -14.29 -35.64 13.51
N LEU A 336 -15.31 -35.16 12.78
CA LEU A 336 -16.33 -36.01 12.17
C LEU A 336 -16.28 -35.98 10.64
N GLY A 337 -15.77 -34.88 10.07
CA GLY A 337 -15.64 -34.65 8.63
C GLY A 337 -15.88 -33.18 8.29
N MET A 338 -16.10 -32.87 7.02
CA MET A 338 -16.29 -31.51 6.53
C MET A 338 -17.56 -31.38 5.67
N VAL A 339 -18.01 -30.15 5.47
CA VAL A 339 -19.14 -29.82 4.60
C VAL A 339 -18.73 -28.67 3.70
N HIS A 340 -18.73 -28.92 2.39
CA HIS A 340 -18.47 -27.88 1.39
C HIS A 340 -19.62 -26.87 1.32
N PHE A 341 -19.31 -25.59 1.10
CA PHE A 341 -20.35 -24.55 1.05
C PHE A 341 -21.40 -24.82 -0.05
N GLN A 342 -20.99 -25.43 -1.17
CA GLN A 342 -21.90 -25.80 -2.27
C GLN A 342 -22.93 -26.84 -1.83
N ARG A 343 -22.57 -27.71 -0.87
CA ARG A 343 -23.50 -28.67 -0.27
C ARG A 343 -24.49 -27.96 0.64
N LEU A 344 -24.04 -27.01 1.45
CA LEU A 344 -24.91 -26.19 2.30
C LEU A 344 -25.98 -25.44 1.48
N LEU A 345 -25.64 -24.93 0.29
CA LEU A 345 -26.58 -24.25 -0.60
C LEU A 345 -27.66 -25.18 -1.22
N ARG A 346 -27.45 -26.50 -1.20
CA ARG A 346 -28.36 -27.51 -1.78
C ARG A 346 -29.24 -28.19 -0.73
N GLU A 347 -28.90 -28.05 0.53
CA GLU A 347 -29.60 -28.67 1.65
C GLU A 347 -30.63 -27.73 2.27
N PRO A 348 -31.74 -28.23 2.83
CA PRO A 348 -32.69 -27.41 3.56
C PRO A 348 -32.02 -26.65 4.72
N PRO A 349 -32.30 -25.36 4.94
CA PRO A 349 -31.65 -24.57 6.00
C PRO A 349 -31.81 -25.15 7.42
N ALA A 350 -32.89 -25.90 7.68
CA ALA A 350 -33.16 -26.54 8.96
C ALA A 350 -32.49 -27.92 9.15
N SER A 351 -31.85 -28.47 8.11
CA SER A 351 -31.10 -29.73 8.22
C SER A 351 -29.90 -29.56 9.15
N ILE A 352 -29.55 -30.63 9.87
CA ILE A 352 -28.38 -30.65 10.75
C ILE A 352 -27.11 -31.01 9.96
N LEU A 353 -25.99 -30.39 10.33
CA LEU A 353 -24.69 -30.64 9.69
C LEU A 353 -24.27 -32.09 9.79
N GLY A 354 -24.48 -32.74 10.94
CA GLY A 354 -24.12 -34.14 11.18
C GLY A 354 -24.74 -35.13 10.20
N GLY A 355 -25.85 -34.78 9.55
CA GLY A 355 -26.49 -35.62 8.52
C GLY A 355 -25.90 -35.46 7.12
N ILE A 356 -25.09 -34.43 6.90
CA ILE A 356 -24.54 -34.05 5.60
C ILE A 356 -23.02 -33.90 5.60
N VAL A 357 -22.34 -34.45 6.61
CA VAL A 357 -20.88 -34.50 6.67
C VAL A 357 -20.33 -35.38 5.54
N ASP A 358 -19.24 -34.93 4.93
CA ASP A 358 -18.35 -35.72 4.09
C ASP A 358 -17.13 -36.14 4.92
N ASN A 359 -16.86 -37.44 4.97
CA ASN A 359 -15.72 -38.03 5.67
C ASN A 359 -14.98 -39.07 4.81
N ASP A 360 -15.10 -38.95 3.48
CA ASP A 360 -14.47 -39.88 2.54
C ASP A 360 -12.95 -39.68 2.45
N LEU A 361 -12.47 -38.48 2.79
CA LEU A 361 -11.05 -38.14 2.77
C LEU A 361 -10.40 -38.30 4.14
N GLU A 362 -9.27 -38.99 4.17
CA GLU A 362 -8.47 -39.15 5.39
C GLU A 362 -7.81 -37.81 5.79
N PRO A 363 -7.98 -37.34 7.03
CA PRO A 363 -7.38 -36.11 7.49
C PRO A 363 -5.85 -36.20 7.60
N LEU A 364 -5.18 -35.05 7.51
CA LEU A 364 -3.73 -34.95 7.61
C LEU A 364 -3.25 -35.14 9.05
N ARG A 365 -2.03 -35.67 9.20
CA ARG A 365 -1.26 -35.57 10.45
C ARG A 365 -0.45 -34.28 10.42
N PRO A 366 -0.19 -33.64 11.57
CA PRO A 366 0.60 -32.39 11.62
C PRO A 366 2.03 -32.58 11.09
N THR A 367 2.56 -33.81 11.09
CA THR A 367 3.91 -34.12 10.61
C THR A 367 3.99 -34.43 9.12
N ILE A 368 2.87 -34.41 8.38
CA ILE A 368 2.90 -34.63 6.92
C ILE A 368 3.66 -33.48 6.26
N SER A 369 4.60 -33.81 5.37
CA SER A 369 5.41 -32.81 4.65
C SER A 369 4.57 -32.02 3.64
N LEU A 370 4.90 -30.75 3.45
CA LEU A 370 4.26 -29.85 2.47
C LEU A 370 4.08 -30.49 1.09
N GLY A 371 5.14 -31.08 0.52
CA GLY A 371 5.05 -31.70 -0.81
C GLY A 371 4.08 -32.90 -0.91
N GLU A 372 3.73 -33.56 0.19
CA GLU A 372 2.68 -34.58 0.23
C GLU A 372 1.29 -33.96 0.34
N ILE A 373 1.17 -32.85 1.10
CA ILE A 373 -0.06 -32.05 1.17
C ILE A 373 -0.42 -31.54 -0.23
N THR A 374 0.54 -30.89 -0.91
CA THR A 374 0.36 -30.35 -2.27
C THR A 374 -0.14 -31.43 -3.24
N LYS A 375 0.44 -32.64 -3.18
CA LYS A 375 0.01 -33.77 -4.03
C LYS A 375 -1.42 -34.19 -3.74
N ARG A 376 -1.81 -34.29 -2.47
CA ARG A 376 -3.17 -34.68 -2.08
C ARG A 376 -4.18 -33.63 -2.51
N MET A 377 -3.91 -32.36 -2.24
CA MET A 377 -4.80 -31.28 -2.65
C MET A 377 -4.98 -31.22 -4.17
N ALA A 378 -3.90 -31.35 -4.94
CA ALA A 378 -3.96 -31.39 -6.40
C ALA A 378 -4.64 -32.65 -6.96
N THR A 379 -4.51 -33.81 -6.29
CA THR A 379 -5.12 -35.07 -6.75
C THR A 379 -6.64 -35.06 -6.60
N TYR A 380 -7.15 -34.37 -5.57
CA TYR A 380 -8.56 -34.38 -5.19
C TYR A 380 -9.25 -33.02 -5.38
N ASP A 381 -8.61 -32.08 -6.07
CA ASP A 381 -9.12 -30.72 -6.33
C ASP A 381 -9.60 -30.00 -5.04
N LEU A 382 -8.83 -30.12 -3.96
CA LEU A 382 -9.21 -29.62 -2.63
C LEU A 382 -8.78 -28.16 -2.43
N VAL A 383 -9.66 -27.40 -1.78
CA VAL A 383 -9.38 -26.00 -1.37
C VAL A 383 -8.86 -25.91 0.07
N ALA A 384 -9.17 -26.90 0.91
CA ALA A 384 -8.60 -27.04 2.25
C ALA A 384 -8.63 -28.50 2.70
N MET A 385 -7.79 -28.84 3.69
CA MET A 385 -7.68 -30.17 4.29
C MET A 385 -7.60 -30.10 5.81
N PRO A 386 -8.34 -30.96 6.55
CA PRO A 386 -8.29 -30.99 8.01
C PRO A 386 -6.96 -31.58 8.52
N VAL A 387 -6.42 -31.01 9.59
CA VAL A 387 -5.27 -31.57 10.33
C VAL A 387 -5.72 -32.10 11.68
N VAL A 388 -5.40 -33.37 11.99
CA VAL A 388 -5.84 -34.03 13.24
C VAL A 388 -4.71 -34.68 14.04
N ASP A 389 -4.85 -34.66 15.35
CA ASP A 389 -3.97 -35.36 16.28
C ASP A 389 -4.23 -36.87 16.34
N ASN A 390 -3.39 -37.61 17.09
CA ASN A 390 -3.50 -39.06 17.26
C ASN A 390 -4.83 -39.52 17.92
N THR A 391 -5.54 -38.63 18.61
CA THR A 391 -6.85 -38.87 19.23
C THR A 391 -8.00 -38.44 18.31
N HIS A 392 -7.68 -38.03 17.07
CA HIS A 392 -8.61 -37.59 16.05
C HIS A 392 -9.35 -36.29 16.41
N ARG A 393 -8.66 -35.39 17.12
CA ARG A 393 -9.10 -34.02 17.37
C ARG A 393 -8.60 -33.11 16.25
N LEU A 394 -9.44 -32.19 15.79
CA LEU A 394 -9.05 -31.20 14.79
C LEU A 394 -8.11 -30.19 15.45
N LEU A 395 -6.95 -30.00 14.82
CA LEU A 395 -5.91 -29.05 15.24
C LEU A 395 -5.93 -27.76 14.42
N GLY A 396 -6.48 -27.81 13.21
CA GLY A 396 -6.48 -26.73 12.24
C GLY A 396 -6.85 -27.27 10.86
N ALA A 397 -6.68 -26.44 9.83
CA ALA A 397 -6.82 -26.84 8.43
C ALA A 397 -5.73 -26.18 7.59
N VAL A 398 -5.24 -26.92 6.60
CA VAL A 398 -4.33 -26.36 5.59
C VAL A 398 -5.17 -25.88 4.42
N THR A 399 -4.98 -24.63 4.00
CA THR A 399 -5.69 -24.06 2.84
C THR A 399 -4.83 -24.13 1.58
N VAL A 400 -5.45 -23.90 0.42
CA VAL A 400 -4.75 -24.01 -0.87
C VAL A 400 -3.81 -22.82 -1.09
N ASP A 401 -4.16 -21.65 -0.59
CA ASP A 401 -3.36 -20.43 -0.60
C ASP A 401 -2.08 -20.61 0.22
N ASP A 402 -2.15 -21.12 1.46
CA ASP A 402 -0.94 -21.36 2.28
C ASP A 402 0.01 -22.35 1.58
N VAL A 403 -0.55 -23.39 0.98
CA VAL A 403 0.24 -24.39 0.24
C VAL A 403 0.87 -23.79 -0.99
N LEU A 404 0.16 -22.93 -1.72
CA LEU A 404 0.72 -22.25 -2.89
C LEU A 404 1.84 -21.31 -2.46
N ASP A 405 1.61 -20.50 -1.43
CA ASP A 405 2.58 -19.55 -0.90
C ASP A 405 3.88 -20.24 -0.51
N HIS A 406 3.78 -21.29 0.31
CA HIS A 406 4.93 -22.08 0.76
C HIS A 406 5.58 -22.93 -0.35
N SER A 407 4.90 -23.14 -1.48
CA SER A 407 5.46 -23.87 -2.64
C SER A 407 6.22 -22.96 -3.60
N LEU A 408 6.01 -21.65 -3.54
CA LEU A 408 6.69 -20.67 -4.38
C LEU A 408 8.11 -20.36 -3.84
N PRO A 409 9.01 -19.83 -4.67
CA PRO A 409 10.32 -19.34 -4.22
C PRO A 409 10.16 -18.25 -3.15
N ARG A 410 11.08 -18.16 -2.18
CA ARG A 410 10.95 -17.22 -1.04
C ARG A 410 10.82 -15.75 -1.44
N ASP A 411 11.36 -15.38 -2.59
CA ASP A 411 11.36 -14.04 -3.16
C ASP A 411 10.18 -13.78 -4.11
N TRP A 412 9.17 -14.66 -4.16
CA TRP A 412 8.05 -14.48 -5.08
C TRP A 412 7.22 -13.20 -4.81
N ARG A 413 7.22 -12.73 -3.56
CA ARG A 413 6.61 -11.45 -3.15
C ARG A 413 7.51 -10.22 -3.41
N ASP A 414 8.80 -10.43 -3.72
CA ASP A 414 9.77 -9.36 -3.95
C ASP A 414 9.65 -8.78 -5.36
N ARG A 415 9.43 -7.45 -5.45
CA ARG A 415 9.44 -6.78 -6.76
C ARG A 415 10.85 -6.55 -7.32
N ASP A 416 11.84 -6.36 -6.46
CA ASP A 416 13.24 -6.18 -6.88
C ASP A 416 13.78 -7.44 -7.61
N ALA A 417 13.29 -8.62 -7.23
CA ALA A 417 13.63 -9.90 -7.88
C ALA A 417 12.97 -10.04 -9.26
N ALA A 418 11.70 -9.64 -9.40
CA ALA A 418 10.96 -9.72 -10.66
C ALA A 418 11.54 -8.81 -11.77
N ASP A 419 12.04 -7.63 -11.41
CA ASP A 419 12.70 -6.73 -12.36
C ASP A 419 14.09 -7.26 -12.80
N ALA A 420 14.80 -7.97 -11.92
CA ALA A 420 16.09 -8.60 -12.24
C ALA A 420 15.93 -9.80 -13.20
N GLU A 421 14.93 -10.66 -12.99
CA GLU A 421 14.64 -11.77 -13.90
C GLU A 421 14.12 -11.30 -15.27
N ALA A 422 13.39 -10.18 -15.31
CA ALA A 422 12.92 -9.58 -16.56
C ALA A 422 14.06 -8.98 -17.41
N GLU A 423 15.15 -8.49 -16.79
CA GLU A 423 16.33 -8.03 -17.52
C GLU A 423 17.18 -9.18 -18.08
N ASP A 424 17.29 -10.30 -17.37
CA ASP A 424 18.02 -11.49 -17.82
C ASP A 424 17.25 -12.32 -18.87
N GLY A 425 15.91 -12.24 -18.87
CA GLY A 425 15.04 -12.93 -19.83
C GLY A 425 15.03 -12.39 -21.27
N VAL A 426 15.73 -11.27 -21.55
CA VAL A 426 15.76 -10.63 -22.89
C VAL A 426 16.98 -11.08 -23.73
N GLN A 427 17.79 -12.02 -23.24
CA GLN A 427 18.88 -12.63 -24.03
C GLN A 427 18.54 -14.06 -24.48
N LEU A 428 17.60 -14.21 -25.41
CA LEU A 428 17.54 -15.38 -26.30
C LEU A 428 17.16 -14.99 -27.73
#